data_AF-A0A834C6S4-F1
#
_entry.id   AF-A0A834C6S4-F1
#
_cell.length_a   1.000
_cell.length_b   1.000
_cell.length_c   1.000
_cell.angle_alpha   90.00
_cell.angle_beta   90.00
_cell.angle_gamma   90.00
#
_symmetry.space_group_name_H-M   'P 1'
#
loop_
_entity.id
_entity.type
_entity.pdbx_description
1 polymer ?
#
loop_
_entity_poly.entity_id
_entity_poly.type
_entity_poly.pdbx_seq_one_letter_code
_entity_poly.pdbx_strand_id
1 'polypeptide(L)'
;MDLNMGKWTGMQAHHFGLALLLLPLIFKPSACNNQNTQKTPQDGFNFSFTQAVYHATIYENSAARTYANSKIKMGITLDKRFLDIRYRIISGDGRRFFKAEEYVLGDFCFLRIRTKGGNSAILNREIQSNYVLTVKAFVKGEGLPGGLD
;
A
#
# COMPACT_ATOMS: atom_id res chain seq x y z
N MET A 1 -45.73 -62.57 20.58
CA MET A 1 -44.93 -62.39 21.81
C MET A 1 -44.72 -60.90 21.95
N ASP A 2 -45.54 -60.27 22.78
CA ASP A 2 -45.41 -58.86 23.15
C ASP A 2 -44.18 -58.69 24.03
N LEU A 3 -43.32 -57.72 23.71
CA LEU A 3 -42.50 -57.06 24.71
C LEU A 3 -42.65 -55.55 24.59
N ASN A 4 -43.00 -55.04 25.76
CA ASN A 4 -43.57 -53.77 26.08
C ASN A 4 -42.47 -52.87 26.66
N MET A 5 -42.69 -51.57 26.54
CA MET A 5 -42.26 -50.50 27.45
C MET A 5 -40.77 -50.12 27.55
N GLY A 6 -40.55 -48.82 27.42
CA GLY A 6 -39.31 -48.19 27.88
C GLY A 6 -39.10 -46.71 27.52
N LYS A 7 -40.15 -45.87 27.49
CA LYS A 7 -39.96 -44.41 27.54
C LYS A 7 -39.35 -44.05 28.90
N TRP A 8 -38.18 -43.39 28.90
CA TRP A 8 -37.65 -42.72 30.09
C TRP A 8 -37.57 -41.22 29.83
N THR A 9 -38.47 -40.53 30.52
CA THR A 9 -38.47 -39.10 30.82
C THR A 9 -37.58 -38.80 32.03
N GLY A 10 -37.01 -37.59 32.09
CA GLY A 10 -36.49 -36.97 33.32
C GLY A 10 -35.01 -36.56 33.21
N MET A 11 -34.71 -35.33 32.79
CA MET A 11 -34.50 -34.15 33.65
C MET A 11 -33.33 -34.30 34.63
N GLN A 12 -32.24 -33.53 34.43
CA GLN A 12 -31.78 -32.56 35.43
C GLN A 12 -30.63 -31.69 34.90
N ALA A 13 -30.81 -30.39 35.04
CA ALA A 13 -29.83 -29.36 34.76
C ALA A 13 -28.82 -29.28 35.90
N HIS A 14 -27.52 -29.23 35.59
CA HIS A 14 -26.51 -28.67 36.48
C HIS A 14 -25.56 -27.77 35.69
N HIS A 15 -25.74 -26.47 35.93
CA HIS A 15 -24.83 -25.41 35.57
C HIS A 15 -23.46 -25.63 36.21
N PHE A 16 -22.43 -25.79 35.39
CA PHE A 16 -21.04 -25.47 35.70
C PHE A 16 -20.52 -24.80 34.41
N GLY A 17 -20.28 -23.50 34.34
CA GLY A 17 -19.40 -22.74 35.22
C GLY A 17 -18.07 -22.62 34.48
N LEU A 18 -17.64 -21.37 34.22
CA LEU A 18 -16.40 -20.96 33.52
C LEU A 18 -16.51 -20.72 32.00
N ALA A 19 -17.38 -19.78 31.62
CA ALA A 19 -17.06 -18.90 30.50
C ALA A 19 -16.04 -17.84 31.00
N LEU A 20 -14.74 -18.13 30.88
CA LEU A 20 -13.69 -17.13 31.00
C LEU A 20 -13.84 -16.16 29.82
N LEU A 21 -14.64 -15.12 30.03
CA LEU A 21 -14.75 -14.00 29.12
C LEU A 21 -13.40 -13.30 29.06
N LEU A 22 -12.81 -13.38 27.88
CA LEU A 22 -11.53 -12.80 27.52
C LEU A 22 -11.53 -11.29 27.81
N LEU A 23 -10.57 -10.90 28.63
CA LEU A 23 -10.13 -9.56 28.96
C LEU A 23 -10.17 -8.63 27.72
N PRO A 24 -11.07 -7.63 27.63
CA PRO A 24 -10.91 -6.61 26.61
C PRO A 24 -9.73 -5.73 27.03
N LEU A 25 -8.60 -5.90 26.34
CA LEU A 25 -7.46 -5.00 26.42
C LEU A 25 -7.92 -3.57 26.15
N ILE A 26 -7.51 -2.70 27.05
CA ILE A 26 -7.77 -1.26 27.11
C ILE A 26 -7.20 -0.60 25.85
N PHE A 27 -7.98 -0.56 24.78
CA PHE A 27 -7.72 0.35 23.65
C PHE A 27 -8.30 1.72 24.01
N LYS A 28 -7.47 2.57 24.63
CA LYS A 28 -7.72 4.02 24.68
C LYS A 28 -7.32 4.62 23.33
N PRO A 29 -8.23 5.20 22.54
CA PRO A 29 -7.82 6.04 21.43
C PRO A 29 -7.26 7.35 22.00
N SER A 30 -5.96 7.56 21.81
CA SER A 30 -5.34 8.87 22.02
C SER A 30 -5.91 9.84 21.01
N ALA A 31 -6.88 10.65 21.43
CA ALA A 31 -7.34 11.80 20.68
C ALA A 31 -6.24 12.89 20.73
N CYS A 32 -5.30 12.85 19.78
CA CYS A 32 -4.54 14.04 19.44
C CYS A 32 -5.36 14.85 18.44
N ASN A 33 -6.13 15.79 18.99
CA ASN A 33 -6.77 16.86 18.25
C ASN A 33 -5.67 17.86 17.87
N ASN A 34 -5.40 18.03 16.56
CA ASN A 34 -4.75 19.23 16.05
C ASN A 34 -5.54 19.71 14.84
N GLN A 35 -6.16 20.87 15.04
CA GLN A 35 -7.05 21.56 14.12
C GLN A 35 -6.21 22.40 13.17
N ASN A 36 -6.33 22.16 11.87
CA ASN A 36 -6.66 23.15 10.83
C ASN A 36 -6.18 22.66 9.47
N THR A 37 -7.10 22.10 8.72
CA THR A 37 -7.19 22.45 7.31
C THR A 37 -8.67 22.45 6.97
N GLN A 38 -9.17 23.62 6.58
CA GLN A 38 -10.49 23.83 6.03
C GLN A 38 -10.70 22.90 4.83
N LYS A 39 -11.19 21.67 5.08
CA LYS A 39 -11.73 20.83 4.04
C LYS A 39 -13.08 21.43 3.68
N THR A 40 -13.08 22.25 2.63
CA THR A 40 -14.26 22.38 1.81
C THR A 40 -14.75 20.97 1.46
N PRO A 41 -16.06 20.70 1.44
CA PRO A 41 -16.60 19.46 0.93
C PRO A 41 -16.39 19.45 -0.58
N GLN A 42 -15.16 19.20 -1.00
CA GLN A 42 -14.86 18.80 -2.35
C GLN A 42 -15.45 17.39 -2.47
N ASP A 43 -16.31 17.19 -3.45
CA ASP A 43 -16.70 15.89 -3.99
C ASP A 43 -15.43 15.15 -4.45
N GLY A 44 -14.69 14.65 -3.46
CA GLY A 44 -13.23 14.68 -3.45
C GLY A 44 -12.65 13.35 -3.86
N PHE A 45 -12.13 13.31 -5.08
CA PHE A 45 -11.35 12.20 -5.57
C PHE A 45 -10.17 11.89 -4.61
N ASN A 46 -10.00 10.62 -4.21
CA ASN A 46 -8.92 10.19 -3.32
C ASN A 46 -7.60 10.08 -4.09
N PHE A 47 -6.92 11.21 -4.29
CA PHE A 47 -5.56 11.23 -4.85
C PHE A 47 -4.50 11.03 -3.78
N SER A 48 -4.40 9.81 -3.26
CA SER A 48 -3.40 9.45 -2.26
C SER A 48 -2.78 8.09 -2.54
N PHE A 49 -1.48 7.97 -2.24
CA PHE A 49 -0.81 6.67 -2.24
C PHE A 49 -1.48 5.69 -1.27
N THR A 50 -1.52 4.41 -1.62
CA THR A 50 -2.08 3.37 -0.73
C THR A 50 -1.30 3.22 0.57
N GLN A 51 0.01 3.54 0.57
CA GLN A 51 0.84 3.62 1.77
C GLN A 51 1.78 4.82 1.70
N ALA A 52 2.18 5.33 2.87
CA ALA A 52 3.16 6.41 2.98
C ALA A 52 4.59 5.94 2.66
N VAL A 53 4.90 4.67 2.91
CA VAL A 53 6.20 4.05 2.68
C VAL A 53 6.00 2.69 2.03
N TYR A 54 6.81 2.37 1.02
CA TYR A 54 6.83 1.07 0.37
C TYR A 54 8.20 0.42 0.50
N HIS A 55 8.20 -0.91 0.67
CA HIS A 55 9.41 -1.71 0.61
C HIS A 55 9.42 -2.53 -0.67
N ALA A 56 10.51 -2.43 -1.43
CA ALA A 56 10.74 -3.17 -2.67
C ALA A 56 12.21 -3.61 -2.75
N THR A 57 12.46 -4.71 -3.45
CA THR A 57 13.78 -5.30 -3.64
C THR A 57 14.15 -5.38 -5.12
N ILE A 58 15.44 -5.32 -5.41
CA ILE A 58 15.99 -5.54 -6.75
C ILE A 58 17.36 -6.18 -6.60
N TYR A 59 17.71 -7.09 -7.51
CA TYR A 59 19.01 -7.75 -7.49
C TYR A 59 20.11 -6.80 -7.94
N GLU A 60 21.31 -6.95 -7.38
CA GLU A 60 22.50 -6.31 -7.94
C GLU A 60 22.75 -6.77 -9.37
N ASN A 61 23.45 -5.95 -10.16
CA ASN A 61 23.71 -6.20 -11.58
C ASN A 61 22.46 -6.53 -12.42
N SER A 62 21.27 -6.15 -11.92
CA SER A 62 20.03 -6.28 -12.69
C SER A 62 20.17 -5.60 -14.04
N ALA A 63 19.62 -6.23 -15.07
CA ALA A 63 19.59 -5.67 -16.41
C ALA A 63 18.90 -4.29 -16.45
N ALA A 64 19.13 -3.55 -17.53
CA ALA A 64 18.39 -2.34 -17.80
C ALA A 64 16.88 -2.63 -17.86
N ARG A 65 16.08 -1.71 -17.31
CA ARG A 65 14.60 -1.79 -17.27
C ARG A 65 14.04 -2.94 -16.42
N THR A 66 14.83 -3.54 -15.54
CA THR A 66 14.33 -4.49 -14.54
C THR A 66 13.50 -3.76 -13.49
N TYR A 67 12.28 -4.24 -13.25
CA TYR A 67 11.40 -3.72 -12.22
C TYR A 67 11.79 -4.23 -10.83
N ALA A 68 11.72 -3.36 -9.83
CA ALA A 68 11.81 -3.74 -8.44
C ALA A 68 10.57 -4.55 -8.03
N ASN A 69 10.76 -5.54 -7.18
CA ASN A 69 9.72 -6.42 -6.67
C ASN A 69 9.21 -5.90 -5.32
N SER A 70 7.90 -5.77 -5.17
CA SER A 70 7.26 -5.52 -3.88
C SER A 70 6.20 -6.58 -3.61
N LYS A 71 6.05 -6.97 -2.35
CA LYS A 71 5.01 -7.92 -1.90
C LYS A 71 3.60 -7.31 -1.90
N ILE A 72 3.51 -5.99 -1.99
CA ILE A 72 2.25 -5.23 -1.94
C ILE A 72 2.11 -4.38 -3.20
N LYS A 73 0.86 -4.04 -3.55
CA LYS A 73 0.60 -3.11 -4.66
C LYS A 73 1.01 -1.69 -4.22
N MET A 74 1.96 -1.11 -4.94
CA MET A 74 2.37 0.29 -4.75
C MET A 74 1.62 1.16 -5.75
N GLY A 75 0.98 2.25 -5.32
CA GLY A 75 0.28 3.11 -6.26
C GLY A 75 -0.88 3.89 -5.64
N ILE A 76 -1.84 4.24 -6.49
CA ILE A 76 -3.03 5.04 -6.16
C ILE A 76 -4.28 4.33 -6.70
N THR A 77 -5.33 4.26 -5.89
CA THR A 77 -6.66 3.80 -6.32
C THR A 77 -7.37 4.90 -7.10
N LEU A 78 -8.00 4.54 -8.21
CA LEU A 78 -8.69 5.43 -9.13
C LEU A 78 -10.20 5.39 -8.88
N ASP A 79 -10.73 6.40 -8.18
CA ASP A 79 -12.19 6.59 -8.07
C ASP A 79 -12.83 6.98 -9.43
N LYS A 80 -12.05 7.57 -10.35
CA LYS A 80 -12.47 7.96 -11.71
C LYS A 80 -11.52 7.35 -12.74
N ARG A 81 -12.06 6.65 -13.75
CA ARG A 81 -11.31 5.87 -14.75
C ARG A 81 -10.45 6.70 -15.72
N PHE A 82 -10.53 8.04 -15.68
CA PHE A 82 -9.95 8.93 -16.70
C PHE A 82 -8.79 9.80 -16.20
N LEU A 83 -8.28 9.55 -14.99
CA LEU A 83 -7.15 10.34 -14.48
C LEU A 83 -5.83 9.84 -15.04
N ASP A 84 -5.15 10.72 -15.76
CA ASP A 84 -3.78 10.49 -16.24
C ASP A 84 -2.80 10.78 -15.09
N ILE A 85 -2.59 9.78 -14.24
CA ILE A 85 -1.64 9.83 -13.13
C ILE A 85 -0.24 9.52 -13.64
N ARG A 86 0.71 10.38 -13.27
CA ARG A 86 2.13 10.20 -13.53
C ARG A 86 2.93 10.17 -12.23
N TYR A 87 3.99 9.37 -12.23
CA TYR A 87 4.91 9.27 -11.09
C TYR A 87 6.29 9.81 -11.43
N ARG A 88 6.91 10.53 -10.49
CA ARG A 88 8.28 11.04 -10.62
C ARG A 88 9.06 10.83 -9.34
N ILE A 89 10.27 10.27 -9.46
CA ILE A 89 11.25 10.26 -8.37
C ILE A 89 11.77 11.68 -8.24
N ILE A 90 11.62 12.28 -7.05
CA ILE A 90 12.05 13.66 -6.77
C ILE A 90 13.34 13.72 -5.94
N SER A 91 13.70 12.64 -5.23
CA SER A 91 14.97 12.52 -4.52
C SER A 91 15.32 11.06 -4.23
N GLY A 92 16.55 10.81 -3.76
CA GLY A 92 17.03 9.46 -3.43
C GLY A 92 17.73 8.71 -4.57
N ASP A 93 17.68 9.24 -5.79
CA ASP A 93 18.28 8.65 -6.99
C ASP A 93 19.42 9.52 -7.55
N GLY A 94 20.43 9.82 -6.73
CA GLY A 94 21.53 10.74 -7.11
C GLY A 94 22.32 10.27 -8.32
N ARG A 95 22.53 8.96 -8.47
CA ARG A 95 23.20 8.35 -9.64
C ARG A 95 22.25 8.06 -10.81
N ARG A 96 20.99 8.46 -10.70
CA ARG A 96 19.97 8.29 -11.75
C ARG A 96 19.78 6.83 -12.18
N PHE A 97 19.92 5.87 -11.28
CA PHE A 97 19.75 4.45 -11.53
C PHE A 97 18.31 4.04 -11.74
N PHE A 98 17.34 4.80 -11.21
CA PHE A 98 15.95 4.38 -11.18
C PHE A 98 15.03 5.27 -12.01
N LYS A 99 13.91 4.72 -12.46
CA LYS A 99 12.81 5.46 -13.05
C LYS A 99 11.50 4.98 -12.41
N ALA A 100 10.63 5.93 -12.08
CA ALA A 100 9.24 5.63 -11.76
C ALA A 100 8.41 5.62 -13.03
N GLU A 101 7.53 4.63 -13.16
CA GLU A 101 6.58 4.47 -14.24
C GLU A 101 5.19 4.14 -13.69
N GLU A 102 4.20 4.65 -14.39
CA GLU A 102 2.80 4.32 -14.22
C GLU A 102 2.42 3.05 -14.97
N TYR A 103 1.42 2.33 -14.45
CA TYR A 103 0.72 1.26 -15.16
C TYR A 103 -0.69 1.16 -14.63
N VAL A 104 -1.67 1.44 -15.48
CA VAL A 104 -3.08 1.38 -15.09
C VAL A 104 -3.62 -0.01 -15.37
N LEU A 105 -4.26 -0.61 -14.36
CA LEU A 105 -5.00 -1.85 -14.49
C LEU A 105 -6.28 -1.75 -13.65
N GLY A 106 -7.43 -1.68 -14.33
CA GLY A 106 -8.73 -1.52 -13.68
C GLY A 106 -8.85 -0.16 -12.98
N ASP A 107 -9.12 -0.21 -11.69
CA ASP A 107 -9.27 0.91 -10.76
C ASP A 107 -7.97 1.25 -10.02
N PHE A 108 -6.81 0.80 -10.53
CA PHE A 108 -5.53 1.03 -9.86
C PHE A 108 -4.47 1.54 -10.82
N CYS A 109 -3.80 2.63 -10.43
CA CYS A 109 -2.58 3.08 -11.09
C CYS A 109 -1.37 2.60 -10.27
N PHE A 110 -0.62 1.65 -10.83
CA PHE A 110 0.57 1.09 -10.20
C PHE A 110 1.75 2.05 -10.35
N LEU A 111 2.39 2.34 -9.22
CA LEU A 111 3.75 2.86 -9.17
C LEU A 111 4.72 1.69 -9.39
N ARG A 112 5.47 1.71 -10.49
CA ARG A 112 6.53 0.75 -10.77
C ARG A 112 7.89 1.45 -10.77
N ILE A 113 8.81 0.97 -9.95
CA ILE A 113 10.21 1.40 -9.97
C ILE A 113 11.00 0.43 -10.81
N ARG A 114 11.82 0.92 -11.75
CA ARG A 114 12.74 0.10 -12.53
C ARG A 114 14.12 0.72 -12.66
N THR A 115 15.10 -0.08 -13.04
CA THR A 115 16.40 0.44 -13.47
C THR A 115 16.27 1.25 -14.76
N LYS A 116 17.06 2.32 -14.88
CA LYS A 116 17.26 3.03 -16.15
C LYS A 116 18.08 2.16 -17.11
N GLY A 117 18.00 2.47 -18.40
CA GLY A 117 18.88 1.88 -19.40
C GLY A 117 20.09 2.76 -19.67
N GLY A 118 21.20 2.16 -20.10
CA GLY A 118 22.48 2.82 -20.36
C GLY A 118 23.63 2.22 -19.54
N ASN A 119 24.87 2.43 -19.96
CA ASN A 119 26.08 1.83 -19.34
C ASN A 119 26.32 2.22 -17.87
N SER A 120 25.55 3.19 -17.34
CA SER A 120 25.76 3.72 -16.00
C SER A 120 24.89 3.07 -14.92
N ALA A 121 23.85 2.30 -15.26
CA ALA A 121 22.88 1.81 -14.28
C ALA A 121 23.26 0.44 -13.70
N ILE A 122 24.48 0.29 -13.17
CA ILE A 122 24.92 -0.94 -12.49
C ILE A 122 24.71 -0.78 -10.99
N LEU A 123 23.83 -1.63 -10.45
CA LEU A 123 23.59 -1.71 -9.00
C LEU A 123 24.67 -2.59 -8.38
N ASN A 124 25.39 -2.05 -7.40
CA ASN A 124 26.38 -2.76 -6.62
C ASN A 124 26.09 -2.58 -5.12
N ARG A 125 25.80 -3.68 -4.43
CA ARG A 125 25.41 -3.68 -3.01
C ARG A 125 26.57 -3.32 -2.07
N GLU A 126 27.81 -3.57 -2.47
CA GLU A 126 29.02 -3.21 -1.73
C GLU A 126 29.22 -1.68 -1.68
N ILE A 127 28.78 -0.97 -2.73
CA ILE A 127 28.82 0.48 -2.79
C ILE A 127 27.60 1.10 -2.09
N GLN A 128 26.40 0.59 -2.39
CA GLN A 128 25.16 1.05 -1.77
C GLN A 128 24.12 -0.05 -1.74
N SER A 129 23.83 -0.53 -0.54
CA SER A 129 22.90 -1.64 -0.31
C SER A 129 21.44 -1.24 -0.24
N ASN A 130 21.16 0.04 0.02
CA ASN A 130 19.80 0.55 0.20
C ASN A 130 19.61 1.91 -0.47
N TYR A 131 18.43 2.12 -1.07
CA TYR A 131 18.02 3.36 -1.69
C TYR A 131 16.70 3.82 -1.08
N VAL A 132 16.64 5.07 -0.62
CA VAL A 132 15.41 5.69 -0.11
C VAL A 132 14.93 6.70 -1.14
N LEU A 133 13.92 6.31 -1.92
CA LEU A 133 13.39 7.13 -3.00
C LEU A 133 12.15 7.91 -2.52
N THR A 134 12.15 9.22 -2.75
CA THR A 134 10.93 10.01 -2.60
C THR A 134 10.25 10.14 -3.95
N VAL A 135 8.99 9.72 -4.03
CA VAL A 135 8.20 9.72 -5.27
C VAL A 135 7.01 10.68 -5.11
N LYS A 136 6.78 11.50 -6.13
CA LYS A 136 5.61 12.37 -6.23
C LYS A 136 4.69 11.87 -7.34
N ALA A 137 3.40 11.83 -7.05
CA ALA A 137 2.35 11.62 -8.05
C ALA A 137 1.81 12.98 -8.51
N PHE A 138 1.40 13.09 -9.77
CA PHE A 138 0.70 14.26 -10.30
C PHE A 138 -0.30 13.83 -11.38
N VAL A 139 -1.38 14.58 -11.53
CA VAL A 139 -2.34 14.42 -12.64
C VAL A 139 -1.87 15.27 -13.81
N LYS A 140 -1.80 14.70 -15.01
CA LYS A 140 -1.44 15.43 -16.22
C LYS A 140 -2.51 16.49 -16.50
N GLY A 141 -2.07 17.74 -16.62
CA GLY A 141 -2.96 18.91 -16.72
C GLY A 141 -2.95 19.80 -15.47
N GLU A 142 -2.59 19.24 -14.30
CA GLU A 142 -2.51 19.99 -13.03
C GLU A 142 -1.06 20.05 -12.47
N GLY A 143 -0.14 19.27 -13.05
CA GLY A 143 1.25 19.16 -12.59
C GLY A 143 2.30 19.82 -13.48
N LEU A 144 2.69 21.04 -13.09
CA LEU A 144 3.86 21.87 -13.48
C LEU A 144 3.86 22.57 -14.87
N PRO A 145 3.92 23.92 -14.90
CA PRO A 145 4.48 24.65 -16.03
C PRO A 145 6.02 24.55 -15.99
N GLY A 146 6.65 24.40 -17.15
CA GLY A 146 8.09 24.62 -17.32
C GLY A 146 8.98 23.39 -17.14
N GLY A 147 9.12 22.60 -18.20
CA GLY A 147 10.46 22.31 -18.69
C GLY A 147 10.81 23.45 -19.62
N LEU A 148 11.63 24.40 -19.15
CA LEU A 148 12.38 25.28 -20.02
C LEU A 148 13.78 24.65 -20.16
N ASP A 149 14.09 24.36 -21.42
CA ASP A 149 15.39 24.47 -22.10
C ASP A 149 16.53 23.55 -21.62
#